data_AF-A0A948BGP4-F1
#
_entry.id   AF-A0A948BGP4-F1
#
_cell.length_a   1.000
_cell.length_b   1.000
_cell.length_c   1.000
_cell.angle_alpha   90.00
_cell.angle_beta   90.00
_cell.angle_gamma   90.00
#
_symmetry.space_group_name_H-M   'P 1'
#
loop_
_entity.id
_entity.type
_entity.pdbx_description
1 polymer ?
#
loop_
_entity_poly.entity_id
_entity_poly.type
_entity_poly.pdbx_seq_one_letter_code
_entity_poly.pdbx_strand_id
1 'polypeptide(L)'
;MAIHLDYPSLNPWSAGFLQFDVKLGDLDHNLQKVRDGLARLQPTSSAVVVLPEMWSCGFDYHNLAGHSARTPVVLAELGQLAAKGKIHLAGSLPEKVEADGRVLYYNTMYLIGPEGICGSYRKQQMFGPMAEDRHFTAGHNPQSINTALGPVAALVCYDLRFPDLTRLQTDQGAQLLVVSAQWPKVRWEQWRTLLIARAIENQIFVAACNRCGTTGEVEFGGHSMVVAPDGTVLAEAETGEEAVLVQLDSQMISEIRSRFTTVGVSPYRRPDRDKVVGLDQLKMIVDHYKEMGRRVVFTNGCFDILHEGHVTYLEAARRCGDCLIVGMNSDSSIRTIKGPDRPVNSEGSRARLLAALGCVDHVVMFSEETPYNLIATLMPDVLAKGGDWPVAEIVGAPEVIAAGGQVISIPLVENFSTTSLIEKIQKTD
;
A
#
# COMPACT_ATOMS: atom_id res chain seq x y z
N MET A 1 -21.49 -0.92 24.26
CA MET A 1 -22.28 -0.71 23.03
C MET A 1 -21.29 -0.72 21.89
N ALA A 2 -21.27 -1.78 21.07
CA ALA A 2 -20.43 -1.80 19.88
C ALA A 2 -20.98 -0.75 18.91
N ILE A 3 -20.14 0.23 18.55
CA ILE A 3 -20.47 1.21 17.53
C ILE A 3 -20.39 0.45 16.20
N HIS A 4 -21.55 0.08 15.64
CA HIS A 4 -21.63 -0.40 14.27
C HIS A 4 -21.30 0.80 13.37
N LEU A 5 -20.06 0.85 12.89
CA LEU A 5 -19.69 1.71 11.78
C LEU A 5 -20.25 1.04 10.52
N ASP A 6 -21.32 1.60 9.97
CA ASP A 6 -21.85 1.21 8.67
C ASP A 6 -20.83 1.60 7.60
N TYR A 7 -19.95 0.67 7.27
CA TYR A 7 -19.13 0.75 6.05
C TYR A 7 -20.09 0.74 4.86
N PRO A 8 -19.93 1.62 3.85
CA PRO A 8 -20.75 1.57 2.66
C PRO A 8 -20.66 0.16 2.09
N SER A 9 -21.82 -0.51 1.98
CA SER A 9 -21.91 -1.85 1.43
C SER A 9 -21.33 -1.80 0.01
N LEU A 10 -20.07 -2.22 -0.14
CA LEU A 10 -19.52 -2.51 -1.46
C LEU A 10 -20.47 -3.54 -2.07
N ASN A 11 -21.00 -3.22 -3.25
CA ASN A 11 -21.83 -4.16 -4.01
C ASN A 11 -21.17 -5.54 -3.96
N PRO A 12 -21.93 -6.63 -3.76
CA PRO A 12 -21.36 -7.97 -3.71
C PRO A 12 -20.47 -8.17 -4.94
N TRP A 13 -19.22 -8.52 -4.69
CA TRP A 13 -18.20 -8.67 -5.71
C TRP A 13 -17.48 -10.00 -5.47
N SER A 14 -17.07 -10.61 -6.58
CA SER A 14 -16.48 -11.95 -6.58
C SER A 14 -15.08 -11.89 -7.14
N ALA A 15 -14.19 -12.75 -6.65
CA ALA A 15 -12.86 -12.89 -7.23
C ALA A 15 -12.56 -14.34 -7.55
N GLY A 16 -11.71 -14.55 -8.55
CA GLY A 16 -11.43 -15.87 -9.07
C GLY A 16 -10.24 -15.90 -10.03
N PHE A 17 -10.04 -17.04 -10.65
CA PHE A 17 -8.89 -17.30 -11.52
C PHE A 17 -9.27 -18.19 -12.70
N LEU A 18 -8.46 -18.10 -13.77
CA LEU A 18 -8.47 -19.01 -14.91
C LEU A 18 -7.12 -19.72 -15.02
N GLN A 19 -7.00 -20.87 -14.37
CA GLN A 19 -5.82 -21.70 -14.45
C GLN A 19 -5.83 -22.52 -15.75
N PHE A 20 -4.85 -22.31 -16.62
CA PHE A 20 -4.69 -23.10 -17.84
C PHE A 20 -3.21 -23.29 -18.21
N ASP A 21 -2.96 -24.23 -19.11
CA ASP A 21 -1.62 -24.48 -19.65
C ASP A 21 -1.31 -23.46 -20.75
N VAL A 22 -0.53 -22.44 -20.40
CA VAL A 22 -0.09 -21.39 -21.33
C VAL A 22 0.81 -22.00 -22.40
N LYS A 23 0.37 -21.95 -23.66
CA LYS A 23 1.15 -22.40 -24.81
C LYS A 23 2.14 -21.31 -25.25
N LEU A 24 3.41 -21.69 -25.32
CA LEU A 24 4.51 -20.79 -25.65
C LEU A 24 4.30 -20.20 -27.05
N GLY A 25 4.26 -18.87 -27.14
CA GLY A 25 4.16 -18.12 -28.39
C GLY A 25 2.80 -18.17 -29.12
N ASP A 26 1.84 -18.98 -28.66
CA ASP A 26 0.57 -19.24 -29.34
C ASP A 26 -0.58 -18.41 -28.76
N LEU A 27 -0.69 -17.16 -29.24
CA LEU A 27 -1.70 -16.21 -28.79
C LEU A 27 -3.13 -16.71 -29.00
N ASP A 28 -3.42 -17.31 -30.16
CA ASP A 28 -4.78 -17.71 -30.52
C ASP A 28 -5.28 -18.82 -29.61
N HIS A 29 -4.42 -19.82 -29.34
CA HIS A 29 -4.72 -20.88 -28.37
C HIS A 29 -4.98 -20.30 -26.97
N ASN A 30 -4.07 -19.45 -26.48
CA ASN A 30 -4.17 -18.90 -25.14
C ASN A 30 -5.40 -18.00 -24.97
N LEU A 31 -5.71 -17.18 -25.96
CA LEU A 31 -6.91 -16.34 -25.96
C LEU A 31 -8.19 -17.19 -26.02
N GLN A 32 -8.17 -18.31 -26.74
CA GLN A 32 -9.29 -19.26 -26.72
C GLN A 32 -9.50 -19.86 -25.33
N LYS A 33 -8.43 -20.22 -24.61
CA LYS A 33 -8.52 -20.68 -23.21
C LYS A 33 -9.18 -19.66 -22.29
N VAL A 34 -8.86 -18.37 -22.45
CA VAL A 34 -9.51 -17.29 -21.72
C VAL A 34 -11.01 -17.22 -22.04
N ARG A 35 -11.38 -17.25 -23.33
CA ARG A 35 -12.79 -17.22 -23.76
C ARG A 35 -13.57 -18.40 -23.21
N ASP A 36 -13.04 -19.61 -23.33
CA ASP A 36 -13.68 -20.83 -22.82
C ASP A 36 -13.79 -20.81 -21.29
N GLY A 37 -12.75 -20.33 -20.61
CA GLY A 37 -12.73 -20.17 -19.16
C GLY A 37 -13.81 -19.20 -18.67
N LEU A 38 -13.94 -18.04 -19.29
CA LEU A 38 -15.00 -17.07 -18.97
C LEU A 38 -16.40 -17.62 -19.27
N ALA A 39 -16.55 -18.37 -20.37
CA ALA A 39 -17.81 -19.03 -20.71
C ALA A 39 -18.22 -20.11 -19.68
N ARG A 40 -17.24 -20.82 -19.09
CA ARG A 40 -17.48 -21.78 -17.99
C ARG A 40 -17.79 -21.08 -16.67
N LEU A 41 -17.05 -20.02 -16.33
CA LEU A 41 -17.26 -19.28 -15.08
C LEU A 41 -18.60 -18.56 -15.03
N GLN A 42 -19.08 -18.05 -16.17
CA GLN A 42 -20.26 -17.18 -16.27
C GLN A 42 -20.26 -16.10 -15.16
N PRO A 43 -19.18 -15.32 -15.06
CA PRO A 43 -19.00 -14.42 -13.94
C PRO A 43 -20.11 -13.37 -13.91
N THR A 44 -20.62 -13.08 -12.72
CA THR A 44 -21.60 -12.01 -12.50
C THR A 44 -20.94 -10.64 -12.63
N SER A 45 -21.74 -9.59 -12.78
CA SER A 45 -21.24 -8.22 -12.73
C SER A 45 -20.40 -7.98 -11.47
N SER A 46 -19.36 -7.16 -11.58
CA SER A 46 -18.43 -6.84 -10.49
C SER A 46 -17.48 -7.99 -10.08
N ALA A 47 -17.23 -8.97 -10.97
CA ALA A 47 -16.20 -9.96 -10.74
C ALA A 47 -14.78 -9.46 -11.08
N VAL A 48 -13.75 -9.96 -10.39
CA VAL A 48 -12.33 -9.83 -10.76
C VAL A 48 -11.78 -11.23 -11.08
N VAL A 49 -11.37 -11.46 -12.32
CA VAL A 49 -10.82 -12.75 -12.77
C VAL A 49 -9.36 -12.61 -13.14
N VAL A 50 -8.51 -13.38 -12.48
CA VAL A 50 -7.05 -13.34 -12.66
C VAL A 50 -6.60 -14.40 -13.68
N LEU A 51 -5.70 -14.00 -14.57
CA LEU A 51 -5.05 -14.84 -15.59
C LEU A 51 -3.60 -15.14 -15.19
N PRO A 52 -2.99 -16.21 -15.71
CA PRO A 52 -1.58 -16.52 -15.46
C PRO A 52 -0.64 -15.40 -15.92
N GLU A 53 0.59 -15.40 -15.41
CA GLU A 53 1.61 -14.44 -15.85
C GLU A 53 1.96 -14.71 -17.31
N MET A 54 2.18 -13.65 -18.09
CA MET A 54 2.57 -13.73 -19.51
C MET A 54 1.63 -14.66 -20.31
N TRP A 55 0.36 -14.73 -19.93
CA TRP A 55 -0.58 -15.74 -20.41
C TRP A 55 -0.76 -15.77 -21.93
N SER A 56 -0.49 -14.66 -22.62
CA SER A 56 -0.65 -14.56 -24.07
C SER A 56 0.41 -15.32 -24.85
N CYS A 57 1.63 -15.44 -24.32
CA CYS A 57 2.78 -15.97 -25.08
C CYS A 57 3.77 -16.79 -24.25
N GLY A 58 3.60 -16.89 -22.93
CA GLY A 58 4.63 -17.38 -22.03
C GLY A 58 5.92 -16.56 -22.11
N PHE A 59 7.03 -17.16 -21.66
CA PHE A 59 8.35 -16.55 -21.67
C PHE A 59 9.12 -16.83 -22.98
N ASP A 60 8.47 -16.58 -24.12
CA ASP A 60 9.11 -16.68 -25.44
C ASP A 60 10.00 -15.44 -25.71
N TYR A 61 11.16 -15.42 -25.07
CA TYR A 61 12.11 -14.29 -25.15
C TYR A 61 12.62 -14.05 -26.58
N HIS A 62 12.69 -15.09 -27.42
CA HIS A 62 13.19 -14.99 -28.79
C HIS A 62 12.30 -14.10 -29.66
N ASN A 63 11.00 -14.08 -29.40
CA ASN A 63 10.04 -13.28 -30.15
C ASN A 63 9.36 -12.19 -29.29
N LEU A 64 10.03 -11.73 -28.22
CA LEU A 64 9.47 -10.76 -27.28
C LEU A 64 9.02 -9.46 -27.97
N ALA A 65 9.79 -8.98 -28.96
CA ALA A 65 9.42 -7.82 -29.76
C ALA A 65 8.09 -8.02 -30.51
N GLY A 66 7.91 -9.18 -31.16
CA GLY A 66 6.68 -9.52 -31.85
C GLY A 66 5.48 -9.68 -30.91
N HIS A 67 5.70 -10.29 -29.74
CA HIS A 67 4.66 -10.43 -28.72
C HIS A 67 4.22 -9.08 -28.15
N SER A 68 5.18 -8.22 -27.78
CA SER A 68 4.87 -6.87 -27.27
C SER A 68 4.17 -5.97 -28.28
N ALA A 69 4.47 -6.11 -29.58
CA ALA A 69 3.78 -5.39 -30.65
C ALA A 69 2.31 -5.81 -30.79
N ARG A 70 1.94 -7.02 -30.35
CA ARG A 70 0.56 -7.52 -30.33
C ARG A 70 -0.21 -7.16 -29.07
N THR A 71 0.47 -6.72 -28.00
CA THR A 71 -0.17 -6.37 -26.71
C THR A 71 -1.36 -5.40 -26.84
N PRO A 72 -1.33 -4.34 -27.67
CA PRO A 72 -2.50 -3.47 -27.86
C PRO A 72 -3.74 -4.20 -28.39
N VAL A 73 -3.56 -5.18 -29.28
CA VAL A 73 -4.65 -6.01 -29.81
C VAL A 73 -5.20 -6.91 -28.71
N VAL A 74 -4.31 -7.52 -27.91
CA VAL A 74 -4.72 -8.36 -26.77
C VAL A 74 -5.51 -7.55 -25.75
N LEU A 75 -5.08 -6.33 -25.43
CA LEU A 75 -5.80 -5.43 -24.52
C LEU A 75 -7.18 -5.04 -25.04
N ALA A 76 -7.32 -4.81 -26.35
CA ALA A 76 -8.62 -4.53 -26.97
C ALA A 76 -9.58 -5.73 -26.85
N GLU A 77 -9.09 -6.95 -27.08
CA GLU A 77 -9.87 -8.18 -26.90
C GLU A 77 -10.29 -8.37 -25.43
N LEU A 78 -9.38 -8.19 -24.47
CA LEU A 78 -9.72 -8.23 -23.05
C LEU A 78 -10.75 -7.17 -22.67
N GLY A 79 -10.66 -5.96 -23.23
CA GLY A 79 -11.63 -4.89 -23.02
C GLY A 79 -13.03 -5.28 -23.51
N GLN A 80 -13.16 -5.91 -24.67
CA GLN A 80 -14.44 -6.40 -25.16
C GLN A 80 -15.02 -7.50 -24.26
N LEU A 81 -14.19 -8.44 -23.78
CA LEU A 81 -14.60 -9.50 -22.86
C LEU A 81 -15.04 -8.93 -21.51
N ALA A 82 -14.28 -7.98 -20.95
CA ALA A 82 -14.59 -7.30 -19.70
C ALA A 82 -15.91 -6.51 -19.80
N ALA A 83 -16.10 -5.74 -20.88
CA ALA A 83 -17.33 -4.99 -21.13
C ALA A 83 -18.55 -5.90 -21.28
N LYS A 84 -18.43 -7.00 -22.03
CA LYS A 84 -19.51 -7.97 -22.23
C LYS A 84 -19.94 -8.63 -20.91
N GLY A 85 -18.99 -8.99 -20.06
CA GLY A 85 -19.25 -9.61 -18.76
C GLY A 85 -19.58 -8.63 -17.65
N LYS A 86 -19.32 -7.32 -17.83
CA LYS A 86 -19.28 -6.32 -16.75
C LYS A 86 -18.36 -6.75 -15.60
N ILE A 87 -17.18 -7.25 -15.96
CA ILE A 87 -16.17 -7.79 -15.05
C ILE A 87 -14.84 -7.05 -15.19
N HIS A 88 -13.90 -7.37 -14.31
CA HIS A 88 -12.50 -6.99 -14.40
C HIS A 88 -11.63 -8.22 -14.71
N LEU A 89 -10.65 -8.04 -15.58
CA LEU A 89 -9.65 -9.05 -15.94
C LEU A 89 -8.26 -8.55 -15.52
N ALA A 90 -7.51 -9.39 -14.82
CA ALA A 90 -6.14 -9.09 -14.38
C ALA A 90 -5.17 -10.11 -14.94
N GLY A 91 -4.16 -9.70 -15.70
CA GLY A 91 -3.11 -10.60 -16.19
C GLY A 91 -1.91 -9.85 -16.74
N SER A 92 -0.73 -10.46 -16.70
CA SER A 92 0.48 -9.82 -17.23
C SER A 92 0.74 -10.11 -18.71
N LEU A 93 1.28 -9.10 -19.41
CA LEU A 93 1.60 -9.10 -20.83
C LEU A 93 2.97 -8.43 -21.05
N PRO A 94 3.67 -8.74 -22.16
CA PRO A 94 4.88 -8.00 -22.54
C PRO A 94 4.53 -6.59 -22.98
N GLU A 95 5.09 -5.60 -22.32
CA GLU A 95 4.98 -4.19 -22.71
C GLU A 95 6.28 -3.73 -23.36
N LYS A 96 6.20 -2.99 -24.47
CA LYS A 96 7.35 -2.31 -25.08
C LYS A 96 7.24 -0.81 -24.82
N VAL A 97 8.33 -0.20 -24.35
CA VAL A 97 8.45 1.24 -24.14
C VAL A 97 9.71 1.72 -24.84
N GLU A 98 9.60 2.81 -25.59
CA GLU A 98 10.75 3.51 -26.16
C GLU A 98 11.01 4.78 -25.34
N ALA A 99 12.18 4.85 -24.70
CA ALA A 99 12.58 5.97 -23.85
C ALA A 99 14.08 6.24 -24.04
N ASP A 100 14.46 7.51 -24.21
CA ASP A 100 15.85 7.96 -24.37
C ASP A 100 16.64 7.18 -25.43
N GLY A 101 15.99 6.86 -26.57
CA GLY A 101 16.59 6.10 -27.66
C GLY A 101 16.83 4.61 -27.36
N ARG A 102 16.29 4.09 -26.24
CA ARG A 102 16.36 2.68 -25.85
C ARG A 102 14.98 2.05 -25.93
N VAL A 103 14.96 0.77 -26.33
CA VAL A 103 13.79 -0.08 -26.24
C VAL A 103 13.86 -0.86 -24.95
N LEU A 104 12.86 -0.68 -24.09
CA LEU A 104 12.70 -1.39 -22.83
C LEU A 104 11.48 -2.29 -22.94
N TYR A 105 11.60 -3.51 -22.41
CA TYR A 105 10.48 -4.42 -22.27
C TYR A 105 10.13 -4.57 -20.80
N TYR A 106 8.84 -4.67 -20.48
CA TYR A 106 8.36 -4.93 -19.13
C TYR A 106 7.41 -6.13 -19.11
N ASN A 107 7.40 -6.85 -18.00
CA ASN A 107 6.35 -7.81 -17.66
C ASN A 107 5.27 -7.05 -16.88
N THR A 108 4.19 -6.69 -17.56
CA THR A 108 3.23 -5.69 -17.06
C THR A 108 1.88 -6.34 -16.82
N MET A 109 1.46 -6.39 -15.55
CA MET A 109 0.08 -6.66 -15.17
C MET A 109 -0.80 -5.52 -15.65
N TYR A 110 -1.86 -5.85 -16.38
CA TYR A 110 -2.95 -4.92 -16.69
C TYR A 110 -4.19 -5.34 -15.92
N LEU A 111 -4.91 -4.35 -15.38
CA LEU A 111 -6.25 -4.53 -14.84
C LEU A 111 -7.23 -3.82 -15.78
N ILE A 112 -8.08 -4.60 -16.43
CA ILE A 112 -9.03 -4.14 -17.44
C ILE A 112 -10.44 -4.30 -16.89
N GLY A 113 -11.19 -3.22 -16.77
CA GLY A 113 -12.58 -3.21 -16.33
C GLY A 113 -13.57 -3.05 -17.49
N PRO A 114 -14.88 -2.93 -17.18
CA PRO A 114 -15.94 -2.85 -18.19
C PRO A 114 -15.84 -1.62 -19.11
N GLU A 115 -15.20 -0.55 -18.63
CA GLU A 115 -15.04 0.72 -19.33
C GLU A 115 -13.66 0.85 -20.03
N GLY A 116 -12.81 -0.17 -19.93
CA GLY A 116 -11.47 -0.18 -20.49
C GLY A 116 -10.38 -0.45 -19.46
N ILE A 117 -9.14 -0.07 -19.77
CA ILE A 117 -7.98 -0.31 -18.89
C ILE A 117 -8.09 0.59 -17.66
N CYS A 118 -8.18 0.00 -16.47
CA CYS A 118 -8.18 0.73 -15.19
C CYS A 118 -6.76 1.23 -14.83
N GLY A 119 -5.75 0.41 -15.14
CA GLY A 119 -4.36 0.76 -14.94
C GLY A 119 -3.43 -0.44 -15.13
N SER A 120 -2.16 -0.25 -14.79
CA SER A 120 -1.13 -1.27 -14.94
C SER A 120 -0.12 -1.26 -13.80
N TYR A 121 0.51 -2.40 -13.59
CA TYR A 121 1.59 -2.62 -12.63
C TYR A 121 2.72 -3.37 -13.34
N ARG A 122 3.90 -2.76 -13.42
CA ARG A 122 5.10 -3.41 -13.96
C ARG A 122 5.73 -4.26 -12.87
N LYS A 123 6.11 -5.51 -13.18
CA LYS A 123 6.78 -6.41 -12.24
C LYS A 123 8.03 -5.75 -11.66
N GLN A 124 8.17 -5.77 -10.34
CA GLN A 124 9.22 -5.02 -9.64
C GLN A 124 10.47 -5.88 -9.43
N GLN A 125 10.28 -7.17 -9.19
CA GLN A 125 11.36 -8.11 -8.87
C GLN A 125 11.53 -9.14 -10.00
N MET A 126 12.65 -9.03 -10.72
CA MET A 126 12.99 -9.96 -11.81
C MET A 126 13.50 -11.29 -11.25
N PHE A 127 13.08 -12.40 -11.84
CA PHE A 127 13.54 -13.73 -11.45
C PHE A 127 14.86 -14.10 -12.16
N GLY A 128 15.98 -13.77 -11.52
CA GLY A 128 17.34 -14.01 -12.05
C GLY A 128 17.65 -15.44 -12.54
N PRO A 129 17.17 -16.52 -11.89
CA PRO A 129 17.40 -17.89 -12.38
C PRO A 129 16.81 -18.20 -13.76
N MET A 130 15.82 -17.43 -14.24
CA MET A 130 15.30 -17.53 -15.62
C MET A 130 15.90 -16.45 -16.55
N ALA A 131 16.94 -15.75 -16.10
CA ALA A 131 17.55 -14.62 -16.80
C ALA A 131 16.54 -13.53 -17.21
N GLU A 132 15.47 -13.37 -16.43
CA GLU A 132 14.39 -12.42 -16.73
C GLU A 132 14.95 -10.99 -16.81
N ASP A 133 15.94 -10.67 -15.98
CA ASP A 133 16.67 -9.40 -15.92
C ASP A 133 17.48 -9.06 -17.19
N ARG A 134 17.72 -10.05 -18.07
CA ARG A 134 18.37 -9.82 -19.37
C ARG A 134 17.38 -9.43 -20.47
N HIS A 135 16.09 -9.66 -20.26
CA HIS A 135 15.04 -9.47 -21.25
C HIS A 135 14.03 -8.38 -20.84
N PHE A 136 13.74 -8.27 -19.55
CA PHE A 136 12.79 -7.33 -18.98
C PHE A 136 13.47 -6.31 -18.07
N THR A 137 12.87 -5.14 -18.00
CA THR A 137 13.21 -4.04 -17.11
C THR A 137 12.31 -4.09 -15.89
N ALA A 138 12.88 -3.87 -14.71
CA ALA A 138 12.10 -3.78 -13.47
C ALA A 138 11.22 -2.52 -13.45
N GLY A 139 10.01 -2.66 -12.91
CA GLY A 139 9.19 -1.53 -12.49
C GLY A 139 9.85 -0.74 -11.36
N HIS A 140 9.34 0.47 -11.12
CA HIS A 140 9.83 1.37 -10.05
C HIS A 140 8.68 2.07 -9.30
N ASN A 141 7.44 1.63 -9.52
CA ASN A 141 6.24 2.22 -8.92
C ASN A 141 5.24 1.13 -8.49
N PRO A 142 5.37 0.56 -7.28
CA PRO A 142 4.49 -0.49 -6.78
C PRO A 142 3.19 0.09 -6.19
N GLN A 143 2.42 0.81 -7.01
CA GLN A 143 1.14 1.39 -6.62
C GLN A 143 -0.03 0.44 -6.90
N SER A 144 -1.08 0.55 -6.08
CA SER A 144 -2.35 -0.14 -6.35
C SER A 144 -3.05 0.47 -7.57
N ILE A 145 -3.83 -0.33 -8.28
CA ILE A 145 -4.60 0.12 -9.44
C ILE A 145 -6.01 0.51 -8.97
N ASN A 146 -6.41 1.75 -9.22
CA ASN A 146 -7.74 2.23 -8.88
C ASN A 146 -8.80 1.66 -9.83
N THR A 147 -9.90 1.15 -9.28
CA THR A 147 -11.04 0.63 -10.05
C THR A 147 -12.36 1.14 -9.49
N ALA A 148 -13.46 0.85 -10.18
CA ALA A 148 -14.80 1.08 -9.66
C ALA A 148 -15.12 0.23 -8.40
N LEU A 149 -14.35 -0.81 -8.12
CA LEU A 149 -14.45 -1.65 -6.90
C LEU A 149 -13.55 -1.13 -5.76
N GLY A 150 -12.84 -0.03 -5.96
CA GLY A 150 -11.78 0.47 -5.08
C GLY A 150 -10.37 0.10 -5.55
N PRO A 151 -9.33 0.46 -4.77
CA PRO A 151 -7.95 0.11 -5.11
C PRO A 151 -7.71 -1.40 -5.07
N VAL A 152 -7.05 -1.93 -6.10
CA VAL A 152 -6.65 -3.34 -6.20
C VAL A 152 -5.13 -3.41 -6.19
N ALA A 153 -4.57 -4.14 -5.24
CA ALA A 153 -3.15 -4.43 -5.22
C ALA A 153 -2.81 -5.48 -6.29
N ALA A 154 -1.65 -5.36 -6.93
CA ALA A 154 -1.18 -6.27 -7.95
C ALA A 154 0.24 -6.73 -7.67
N LEU A 155 0.52 -8.01 -7.94
CA LEU A 155 1.86 -8.57 -7.98
C LEU A 155 2.01 -9.51 -9.18
N VAL A 156 3.24 -9.63 -9.68
CA VAL A 156 3.58 -10.58 -10.73
C VAL A 156 4.59 -11.60 -10.21
N CYS A 157 4.13 -12.84 -10.05
CA CYS A 157 4.91 -14.03 -9.74
C CYS A 157 5.95 -13.84 -8.63
N TYR A 158 7.22 -13.63 -8.98
CA TYR A 158 8.34 -13.53 -8.04
C TYR A 158 8.17 -12.42 -7.00
N ASP A 159 7.44 -11.35 -7.34
CA ASP A 159 7.03 -10.28 -6.43
C ASP A 159 6.36 -10.83 -5.15
N LEU A 160 5.68 -11.98 -5.23
CA LEU A 160 5.03 -12.63 -4.09
C LEU A 160 6.00 -12.91 -2.93
N ARG A 161 7.31 -13.03 -3.18
CA ARG A 161 8.31 -13.24 -2.12
C ARG A 161 8.65 -11.99 -1.31
N PHE A 162 8.18 -10.81 -1.72
CA PHE A 162 8.58 -9.52 -1.17
C PHE A 162 7.37 -8.86 -0.47
N PRO A 163 7.21 -9.03 0.86
CA PRO A 163 6.02 -8.59 1.58
C PRO A 163 5.77 -7.08 1.50
N ASP A 164 6.85 -6.28 1.41
CA ASP A 164 6.78 -4.83 1.34
C ASP A 164 5.94 -4.33 0.16
N LEU A 165 5.93 -5.07 -0.97
CA LEU A 165 5.18 -4.68 -2.17
C LEU A 165 3.67 -4.71 -1.95
N THR A 166 3.16 -5.75 -1.29
CA THR A 166 1.73 -5.81 -0.93
C THR A 166 1.41 -4.83 0.18
N ARG A 167 2.32 -4.66 1.15
CA ARG A 167 2.12 -3.75 2.28
C ARG A 167 1.93 -2.30 1.80
N LEU A 168 2.80 -1.84 0.90
CA LEU A 168 2.73 -0.49 0.33
C LEU A 168 1.40 -0.22 -0.39
N GLN A 169 0.85 -1.22 -1.07
CA GLN A 169 -0.43 -1.11 -1.79
C GLN A 169 -1.63 -1.21 -0.85
N THR A 170 -1.53 -2.02 0.21
CA THR A 170 -2.57 -2.10 1.25
C THR A 170 -2.69 -0.78 2.02
N ASP A 171 -1.57 -0.11 2.28
CA ASP A 171 -1.53 1.22 2.90
C ASP A 171 -2.19 2.32 2.02
N GLN A 172 -2.43 2.03 0.74
CA GLN A 172 -3.19 2.88 -0.20
C GLN A 172 -4.69 2.55 -0.21
N GLY A 173 -5.14 1.64 0.66
CA GLY A 173 -6.55 1.26 0.81
C GLY A 173 -6.95 0.01 0.03
N ALA A 174 -6.00 -0.72 -0.56
CA ALA A 174 -6.32 -1.95 -1.29
C ALA A 174 -6.96 -3.01 -0.37
N GLN A 175 -8.00 -3.66 -0.90
CA GLN A 175 -8.76 -4.71 -0.20
C GLN A 175 -8.70 -6.07 -0.92
N LEU A 176 -8.24 -6.08 -2.17
CA LEU A 176 -7.90 -7.27 -2.95
C LEU A 176 -6.44 -7.17 -3.38
N LEU A 177 -5.72 -8.28 -3.28
CA LEU A 177 -4.49 -8.54 -4.00
C LEU A 177 -4.75 -9.51 -5.15
N VAL A 178 -4.38 -9.11 -6.37
CA VAL A 178 -4.30 -10.02 -7.53
C VAL A 178 -2.87 -10.46 -7.79
N VAL A 179 -2.66 -11.76 -7.97
CA VAL A 179 -1.33 -12.33 -8.27
C VAL A 179 -1.40 -13.14 -9.56
N SER A 180 -0.67 -12.70 -10.58
CA SER A 180 -0.53 -13.40 -11.86
C SER A 180 0.83 -14.11 -11.88
N ALA A 181 0.87 -15.42 -12.12
CA ALA A 181 2.09 -16.21 -11.96
C ALA A 181 2.28 -17.35 -12.98
N GLN A 182 3.55 -17.68 -13.19
CA GLN A 182 4.01 -18.97 -13.72
C GLN A 182 5.00 -19.63 -12.73
N TRP A 183 4.46 -20.15 -11.63
CA TRP A 183 5.21 -20.72 -10.53
C TRP A 183 5.45 -22.23 -10.72
N PRO A 184 6.73 -22.69 -10.73
CA PRO A 184 7.05 -24.10 -10.94
C PRO A 184 6.55 -25.02 -9.83
N LYS A 185 6.15 -26.24 -10.21
CA LYS A 185 5.60 -27.27 -9.32
C LYS A 185 6.52 -27.60 -8.15
N VAL A 186 7.83 -27.64 -8.38
CA VAL A 186 8.84 -27.93 -7.34
C VAL A 186 8.81 -26.97 -6.14
N ARG A 187 8.12 -25.82 -6.24
CA ARG A 187 7.98 -24.83 -5.17
C ARG A 187 6.51 -24.48 -4.88
N TRP A 188 5.56 -25.37 -5.21
CA TRP A 188 4.14 -25.09 -5.05
C TRP A 188 3.73 -24.80 -3.59
N GLU A 189 4.37 -25.47 -2.61
CA GLU A 189 4.11 -25.19 -1.18
C GLU A 189 4.47 -23.76 -0.79
N GLN A 190 5.53 -23.20 -1.40
CA GLN A 190 5.92 -21.81 -1.17
C GLN A 190 4.89 -20.85 -1.76
N TRP A 191 4.36 -21.16 -2.95
CA TRP A 191 3.27 -20.40 -3.57
C TRP A 191 2.07 -20.31 -2.63
N ARG A 192 1.58 -21.47 -2.16
CA ARG A 192 0.44 -21.55 -1.25
C ARG A 192 0.68 -20.82 0.06
N THR A 193 1.84 -21.07 0.70
CA THR A 193 2.20 -20.47 1.99
C THR A 193 2.28 -18.95 1.89
N LEU A 194 2.92 -18.42 0.85
CA LEU A 194 3.08 -16.98 0.68
C LEU A 194 1.75 -16.28 0.40
N LEU A 195 0.86 -16.87 -0.41
CA LEU A 195 -0.46 -16.28 -0.65
C LEU A 195 -1.30 -16.18 0.62
N ILE A 196 -1.30 -17.23 1.44
CA ILE A 196 -1.96 -17.23 2.74
C ILE A 196 -1.34 -16.17 3.66
N ALA A 197 -0.01 -16.08 3.71
CA ALA A 197 0.67 -15.07 4.50
C ALA A 197 0.32 -13.64 4.06
N ARG A 198 0.25 -13.36 2.74
CA ARG A 198 -0.13 -12.04 2.20
C ARG A 198 -1.55 -11.66 2.59
N ALA A 199 -2.48 -12.61 2.61
CA ALA A 199 -3.85 -12.38 3.06
C ALA A 199 -3.89 -11.99 4.54
N ILE A 200 -3.24 -12.80 5.39
CA ILE A 200 -3.23 -12.63 6.85
C ILE A 200 -2.54 -11.32 7.27
N GLU A 201 -1.31 -11.09 6.81
CA GLU A 201 -0.48 -9.98 7.32
C GLU A 201 -0.99 -8.60 6.88
N ASN A 202 -1.77 -8.56 5.79
CA ASN A 202 -2.37 -7.34 5.25
C ASN A 202 -3.89 -7.25 5.51
N GLN A 203 -4.52 -8.32 6.01
CA GLN A 203 -5.95 -8.39 6.28
C GLN A 203 -6.78 -7.99 5.05
N ILE A 204 -6.49 -8.63 3.92
CA ILE A 204 -7.14 -8.41 2.61
C ILE A 204 -7.45 -9.74 1.93
N PHE A 205 -8.35 -9.73 0.95
CA PHE A 205 -8.52 -10.89 0.07
C PHE A 205 -7.34 -11.04 -0.88
N VAL A 206 -7.05 -12.28 -1.29
CA VAL A 206 -6.07 -12.59 -2.33
C VAL A 206 -6.72 -13.46 -3.39
N ALA A 207 -6.63 -13.06 -4.65
CA ALA A 207 -6.99 -13.88 -5.81
C ALA A 207 -5.75 -14.10 -6.68
N ALA A 208 -5.34 -15.35 -6.84
CA ALA A 208 -4.07 -15.68 -7.45
C ALA A 208 -4.25 -16.74 -8.53
N CYS A 209 -3.71 -16.45 -9.71
CA CYS A 209 -3.72 -17.37 -10.83
C CYS A 209 -2.29 -17.77 -11.19
N ASN A 210 -2.00 -19.05 -11.00
CA ASN A 210 -0.82 -19.69 -11.55
C ASN A 210 -1.20 -20.42 -12.85
N ARG A 211 -0.23 -20.64 -13.74
CA ARG A 211 -0.40 -21.60 -14.84
C ARG A 211 -0.28 -23.03 -14.32
N CYS A 212 -0.86 -23.96 -15.08
CA CYS A 212 -0.56 -25.39 -14.97
C CYS A 212 0.24 -25.87 -16.19
N GLY A 213 0.43 -27.18 -16.30
CA GLY A 213 1.05 -27.83 -17.46
C GLY A 213 2.58 -27.77 -17.47
N THR A 214 3.17 -27.91 -18.65
CA THR A 214 4.63 -28.07 -18.81
C THR A 214 5.13 -27.27 -20.02
N THR A 215 6.30 -26.64 -19.88
CA THR A 215 7.04 -26.08 -21.01
C THR A 215 8.50 -26.50 -20.91
N GLY A 216 9.00 -27.19 -21.95
CA GLY A 216 10.32 -27.80 -21.91
C GLY A 216 10.41 -28.81 -20.75
N GLU A 217 11.39 -28.61 -19.88
CA GLU A 217 11.61 -29.46 -18.69
C GLU A 217 10.91 -28.92 -17.42
N VAL A 218 10.24 -27.77 -17.51
CA VAL A 218 9.63 -27.11 -16.35
C VAL A 218 8.14 -27.48 -16.27
N GLU A 219 7.78 -28.21 -15.21
CA GLU A 219 6.41 -28.45 -14.81
C GLU A 219 5.91 -27.34 -13.87
N PHE A 220 4.71 -26.82 -14.12
CA PHE A 220 4.08 -25.76 -13.33
C PHE A 220 3.01 -26.32 -12.42
N GLY A 221 2.94 -25.80 -11.20
CA GLY A 221 2.17 -26.42 -10.13
C GLY A 221 0.66 -26.27 -10.23
N GLY A 222 0.15 -25.30 -11.00
CA GLY A 222 -1.25 -24.90 -10.83
C GLY A 222 -1.47 -24.34 -9.42
N HIS A 223 -2.45 -24.89 -8.70
CA HIS A 223 -2.81 -24.45 -7.35
C HIS A 223 -3.16 -22.95 -7.24
N SER A 224 -3.79 -22.41 -8.28
CA SER A 224 -4.44 -21.10 -8.22
C SER A 224 -5.45 -21.07 -7.09
N MET A 225 -5.60 -19.93 -6.40
CA MET A 225 -6.42 -19.89 -5.19
C MET A 225 -7.02 -18.52 -4.91
N VAL A 226 -8.11 -18.55 -4.13
CA VAL A 226 -8.72 -17.38 -3.49
C VAL A 226 -8.61 -17.55 -1.98
N VAL A 227 -8.06 -16.56 -1.29
CA VAL A 227 -7.81 -16.59 0.16
C VAL A 227 -8.49 -15.40 0.82
N ALA A 228 -9.11 -15.64 1.96
CA ALA A 228 -9.78 -14.64 2.77
C ALA A 228 -8.80 -13.89 3.72
N PRO A 229 -9.17 -12.71 4.25
CA PRO A 229 -8.32 -11.89 5.13
C PRO A 229 -7.76 -12.58 6.38
N ASP A 230 -8.40 -13.66 6.85
CA ASP A 230 -7.96 -14.45 7.99
C ASP A 230 -7.03 -15.62 7.61
N GLY A 231 -6.75 -15.79 6.31
CA GLY A 231 -5.98 -16.89 5.77
C GLY A 231 -6.80 -18.11 5.35
N THR A 232 -8.12 -18.10 5.52
CA THR A 232 -8.99 -19.18 5.06
C THR A 232 -8.93 -19.29 3.54
N VAL A 233 -8.62 -20.48 3.04
CA VAL A 233 -8.62 -20.77 1.59
C VAL A 233 -10.05 -21.00 1.14
N LEU A 234 -10.59 -20.07 0.36
CA LEU A 234 -11.98 -20.10 -0.13
C LEU A 234 -12.12 -20.97 -1.38
N ALA A 235 -11.07 -21.03 -2.20
CA ALA A 235 -10.96 -21.92 -3.35
C ALA A 235 -9.48 -22.20 -3.63
N GLU A 236 -9.16 -23.42 -4.05
CA GLU A 236 -7.83 -23.84 -4.47
C GLU A 236 -7.99 -24.85 -5.61
N ALA A 237 -7.36 -24.57 -6.75
CA ALA A 237 -7.33 -25.48 -7.87
C ALA A 237 -6.35 -26.63 -7.63
N GLU A 238 -6.53 -27.71 -8.38
CA GLU A 238 -5.55 -28.78 -8.44
C GLU A 238 -4.43 -28.45 -9.46
N THR A 239 -3.75 -29.47 -9.98
CA THR A 239 -2.64 -29.30 -10.94
C THR A 239 -3.09 -29.15 -12.40
N GLY A 240 -4.40 -29.29 -12.69
CA GLY A 240 -4.96 -29.29 -14.05
C GLY A 240 -5.50 -27.94 -14.49
N GLU A 241 -6.14 -27.88 -15.66
CA GLU A 241 -6.87 -26.67 -16.06
C GLU A 241 -8.15 -26.54 -15.24
N GLU A 242 -8.36 -25.38 -14.63
CA GLU A 242 -9.49 -25.14 -13.74
C GLU A 242 -9.87 -23.66 -13.71
N ALA A 243 -11.14 -23.38 -13.47
CA ALA A 243 -11.66 -22.03 -13.38
C ALA A 243 -12.62 -21.95 -12.20
N VAL A 244 -12.31 -21.11 -11.22
CA VAL A 244 -13.14 -20.94 -10.02
C VAL A 244 -13.39 -19.47 -9.77
N LEU A 245 -14.61 -19.15 -9.34
CA LEU A 245 -15.04 -17.81 -8.93
C LEU A 245 -15.75 -17.93 -7.58
N VAL A 246 -15.37 -17.08 -6.62
CA VAL A 246 -15.94 -17.08 -5.27
C VAL A 246 -16.52 -15.71 -4.93
N GLN A 247 -17.69 -15.70 -4.30
CA GLN A 247 -18.27 -14.48 -3.74
C GLN A 247 -17.48 -14.04 -2.52
N LEU A 248 -17.10 -12.77 -2.46
CA LEU A 248 -16.34 -12.22 -1.34
C LEU A 248 -17.26 -11.50 -0.37
N ASP A 249 -17.16 -11.85 0.91
CA ASP A 249 -17.86 -11.15 1.97
C ASP A 249 -17.07 -9.90 2.37
N SER A 250 -17.56 -8.73 1.97
CA SER A 250 -16.93 -7.45 2.28
C SER A 250 -16.90 -7.14 3.79
N GLN A 251 -17.76 -7.77 4.60
CA GLN A 251 -17.76 -7.60 6.05
C GLN A 251 -16.57 -8.30 6.72
N MET A 252 -16.00 -9.32 6.08
CA MET A 252 -14.88 -10.07 6.67
C MET A 252 -13.64 -9.20 6.91
N ILE A 253 -13.39 -8.21 6.04
CA ILE A 253 -12.27 -7.28 6.22
C ILE A 253 -12.47 -6.44 7.48
N SER A 254 -13.64 -5.82 7.65
CA SER A 254 -13.91 -4.98 8.81
C SER A 254 -13.94 -5.80 10.10
N GLU A 255 -14.50 -7.02 10.07
CA GLU A 255 -14.48 -7.95 11.19
C GLU A 255 -13.06 -8.32 11.62
N ILE A 256 -12.22 -8.78 10.69
CA ILE A 256 -10.85 -9.18 11.01
C ILE A 256 -10.02 -8.01 11.50
N ARG A 257 -10.15 -6.83 10.87
CA ARG A 257 -9.46 -5.61 11.31
C ARG A 257 -9.91 -5.16 12.70
N SER A 258 -11.19 -5.34 13.05
CA SER A 258 -11.70 -5.02 14.40
C SER A 258 -11.16 -5.95 15.49
N ARG A 259 -10.86 -7.23 15.14
CA ARG A 259 -10.36 -8.25 16.08
C ARG A 259 -8.84 -8.19 16.26
N PHE A 260 -8.12 -7.89 15.18
CA PHE A 260 -6.66 -7.88 15.14
C PHE A 260 -6.13 -6.46 14.91
N THR A 261 -6.46 -5.55 15.83
CA THR A 261 -5.88 -4.21 15.86
C THR A 261 -4.48 -4.25 16.50
N THR A 262 -3.51 -3.59 15.88
CA THR A 262 -2.19 -3.38 16.50
C THR A 262 -2.22 -2.09 17.32
N VAL A 263 -1.72 -2.15 18.55
CA VAL A 263 -1.46 -0.96 19.39
C VAL A 263 -0.03 -0.42 19.21
N GLY A 264 0.76 -1.04 18.31
CA GLY A 264 2.17 -0.71 18.05
C GLY A 264 2.41 -0.03 16.70
N VAL A 265 3.55 0.64 16.58
CA VAL A 265 4.00 1.29 15.33
C VAL A 265 4.28 0.25 14.24
N SER A 266 3.77 0.46 13.03
CA SER A 266 4.14 -0.36 11.87
C SER A 266 5.65 -0.22 11.60
N PRO A 267 6.42 -1.33 11.49
CA PRO A 267 7.85 -1.26 11.22
C PRO A 267 8.18 -0.83 9.77
N TYR A 268 7.18 -0.86 8.87
CA TYR A 268 7.34 -0.56 7.45
C TYR A 268 7.22 0.96 7.20
N ARG A 269 8.35 1.60 6.85
CA ARG A 269 8.44 3.05 6.65
C ARG A 269 8.02 3.45 5.23
N ARG A 270 7.09 4.40 5.13
CA ARG A 270 6.98 5.28 3.93
C ARG A 270 8.32 6.01 3.73
N PRO A 271 8.71 6.39 2.49
CA PRO A 271 9.87 7.24 2.30
C PRO A 271 9.77 8.45 3.22
N ASP A 272 10.77 8.71 4.08
CA ASP A 272 10.63 9.68 5.17
C ASP A 272 10.19 11.08 4.67
N ARG A 273 10.47 11.43 3.41
CA ARG A 273 10.04 12.72 2.82
C ARG A 273 8.53 12.84 2.65
N ASP A 274 7.83 11.73 2.43
CA ASP A 274 6.39 11.70 2.16
C ASP A 274 5.57 11.87 3.45
N LYS A 275 6.24 11.89 4.60
CA LYS A 275 5.61 12.26 5.88
C LYS A 275 5.43 13.76 6.03
N VAL A 276 6.12 14.59 5.24
CA VAL A 276 5.95 16.05 5.27
C VAL A 276 4.79 16.41 4.33
N VAL A 277 3.68 16.85 4.90
CA VAL A 277 2.42 17.05 4.17
C VAL A 277 1.78 18.40 4.50
N GLY A 278 1.07 18.97 3.53
CA GLY A 278 0.26 20.17 3.73
C GLY A 278 -1.01 19.87 4.54
N LEU A 279 -1.60 20.90 5.15
CA LEU A 279 -2.76 20.75 6.05
C LEU A 279 -3.97 20.08 5.38
N ASP A 280 -4.31 20.49 4.15
CA ASP A 280 -5.48 19.93 3.44
C ASP A 280 -5.31 18.44 3.16
N GLN A 281 -4.14 18.05 2.66
CA GLN A 281 -3.80 16.65 2.42
C GLN A 281 -3.77 15.87 3.73
N LEU A 282 -3.18 16.45 4.78
CA LEU A 282 -3.13 15.80 6.09
C LEU A 282 -4.52 15.61 6.69
N LYS A 283 -5.45 16.55 6.49
CA LYS A 283 -6.84 16.41 6.92
C LYS A 283 -7.50 15.20 6.26
N MET A 284 -7.34 15.05 4.95
CA MET A 284 -7.85 13.88 4.22
C MET A 284 -7.25 12.56 4.75
N ILE A 285 -5.94 12.54 5.03
CA ILE A 285 -5.26 11.38 5.61
C ILE A 285 -5.79 11.07 7.02
N VAL A 286 -5.99 12.10 7.85
CA VAL A 286 -6.49 11.96 9.22
C VAL A 286 -7.92 11.44 9.22
N ASP A 287 -8.78 11.97 8.35
CA ASP A 287 -10.15 11.48 8.18
C ASP A 287 -10.15 10.00 7.80
N HIS A 288 -9.32 9.63 6.82
CA HIS A 288 -9.16 8.23 6.43
C HIS A 288 -8.67 7.34 7.58
N TYR A 289 -7.70 7.79 8.37
CA TYR A 289 -7.24 7.04 9.55
C TYR A 289 -8.36 6.84 10.57
N LYS A 290 -9.20 7.85 10.80
CA LYS A 290 -10.34 7.76 11.70
C LYS A 290 -11.44 6.85 11.15
N GLU A 291 -11.72 6.88 9.85
CA GLU A 291 -12.63 5.94 9.18
C GLU A 291 -12.15 4.48 9.34
N MET A 292 -10.84 4.26 9.38
CA MET A 292 -10.22 2.97 9.67
C MET A 292 -10.18 2.63 11.18
N GLY A 293 -10.70 3.49 12.05
CA GLY A 293 -10.68 3.29 13.50
C GLY A 293 -9.31 3.49 14.17
N ARG A 294 -8.36 4.15 13.49
CA ARG A 294 -7.03 4.45 14.05
C ARG A 294 -7.07 5.70 14.92
N ARG A 295 -6.35 5.68 16.05
CA ARG A 295 -6.22 6.77 17.01
C ARG A 295 -5.11 7.75 16.60
N VAL A 296 -5.45 9.02 16.40
CA VAL A 296 -4.53 10.06 15.95
C VAL A 296 -4.01 10.87 17.13
N VAL A 297 -2.69 10.93 17.28
CA VAL A 297 -1.97 11.74 18.27
C VAL A 297 -1.40 12.98 17.59
N PHE A 298 -1.56 14.14 18.22
CA PHE A 298 -0.94 15.39 17.78
C PHE A 298 -0.02 15.95 18.87
N THR A 299 1.13 16.46 18.44
CA THR A 299 2.05 17.27 19.23
C THR A 299 2.56 18.42 18.38
N ASN A 300 3.13 19.45 19.01
CA ASN A 300 3.78 20.54 18.31
C ASN A 300 5.06 21.04 18.99
N GLY A 301 5.92 21.71 18.22
CA GLY A 301 7.10 22.38 18.74
C GLY A 301 8.03 22.94 17.66
N CYS A 302 9.09 23.61 18.12
CA CYS A 302 10.09 24.21 17.22
C CYS A 302 11.06 23.17 16.63
N PHE A 303 11.46 22.17 17.43
CA PHE A 303 12.39 21.10 17.05
C PHE A 303 13.65 21.58 16.31
N ASP A 304 14.28 22.64 16.82
CA ASP A 304 15.37 23.32 16.12
C ASP A 304 16.66 22.48 16.05
N ILE A 305 17.22 22.13 17.22
CA ILE A 305 18.27 21.12 17.32
C ILE A 305 17.70 19.96 18.13
N LEU A 306 17.54 18.81 17.46
CA LEU A 306 17.05 17.60 18.10
C LEU A 306 18.08 17.07 19.11
N HIS A 307 17.56 16.46 20.16
CA HIS A 307 18.34 15.84 21.23
C HIS A 307 17.50 14.73 21.87
N GLU A 308 18.10 13.94 22.76
CA GLU A 308 17.48 12.78 23.41
C GLU A 308 16.12 13.09 24.04
N GLY A 309 15.98 14.24 24.73
CA GLY A 309 14.70 14.69 25.28
C GLY A 309 13.56 14.79 24.24
N HIS A 310 13.84 15.29 23.02
CA HIS A 310 12.83 15.34 21.96
C HIS A 310 12.46 13.94 21.47
N VAL A 311 13.44 13.06 21.28
CA VAL A 311 13.20 11.69 20.81
C VAL A 311 12.35 10.92 21.82
N THR A 312 12.73 10.96 23.11
CA THR A 312 12.00 10.28 24.20
C THR A 312 10.57 10.80 24.29
N TYR A 313 10.39 12.12 24.21
CA TYR A 313 9.07 12.76 24.20
C TYR A 313 8.20 12.31 23.03
N LEU A 314 8.74 12.33 21.81
CA LEU A 314 8.00 11.94 20.61
C LEU A 314 7.66 10.44 20.62
N GLU A 315 8.56 9.59 21.12
CA GLU A 315 8.27 8.17 21.31
C GLU A 315 7.16 7.93 22.34
N ALA A 316 7.17 8.67 23.45
CA ALA A 316 6.11 8.61 24.45
C ALA A 316 4.76 9.08 23.86
N ALA A 317 4.75 10.19 23.12
CA ALA A 317 3.56 10.69 22.43
C ALA A 317 3.04 9.65 21.42
N ARG A 318 3.93 9.05 20.63
CA ARG A 318 3.54 8.02 19.65
C ARG A 318 2.88 6.81 20.28
N ARG A 319 3.23 6.44 21.52
CA ARG A 319 2.62 5.32 22.26
C ARG A 319 1.18 5.59 22.72
N CYS A 320 0.70 6.82 22.63
CA CYS A 320 -0.67 7.17 23.00
C CYS A 320 -1.71 6.90 21.90
N GLY A 321 -1.30 6.48 20.70
CA GLY A 321 -2.21 6.16 19.59
C GLY A 321 -1.52 5.42 18.44
N ASP A 322 -2.13 5.45 17.26
CA ASP A 322 -1.73 4.69 16.06
C ASP A 322 -1.01 5.54 15.01
N CYS A 323 -1.06 6.87 15.15
CA CYS A 323 -0.46 7.82 14.23
C CYS A 323 0.02 9.04 15.02
N LEU A 324 1.30 9.42 14.93
CA LEU A 324 1.80 10.66 15.49
C LEU A 324 1.99 11.73 14.41
N ILE A 325 1.28 12.84 14.58
CA ILE A 325 1.41 14.06 13.80
C ILE A 325 2.19 15.09 14.61
N VAL A 326 3.23 15.65 13.99
CA VAL A 326 4.03 16.72 14.58
C VAL A 326 3.77 18.03 13.84
N GLY A 327 3.11 18.97 14.50
CA GLY A 327 3.04 20.37 14.09
C GLY A 327 4.39 21.06 14.33
N MET A 328 5.06 21.48 13.27
CA MET A 328 6.36 22.15 13.35
C MET A 328 6.23 23.63 13.05
N ASN A 329 6.76 24.50 13.92
CA ASN A 329 6.81 25.94 13.65
C ASN A 329 7.70 26.24 12.43
N SER A 330 7.25 27.16 11.58
CA SER A 330 8.05 27.74 10.50
C SER A 330 9.20 28.60 11.02
N ASP A 331 10.14 28.95 10.13
CA ASP A 331 11.27 29.82 10.47
C ASP A 331 10.78 31.20 10.93
N SER A 332 9.73 31.75 10.31
CA SER A 332 9.15 33.05 10.67
C SER A 332 8.48 33.03 12.04
N SER A 333 7.75 31.96 12.38
CA SER A 333 7.12 31.78 13.68
C SER A 333 8.16 31.73 14.79
N ILE A 334 9.24 30.96 14.61
CA ILE A 334 10.30 30.83 15.60
C ILE A 334 11.05 32.15 15.81
N ARG A 335 11.34 32.91 14.74
CA ARG A 335 12.01 34.22 14.86
C ARG A 335 11.21 35.19 15.72
N THR A 336 9.88 35.18 15.57
CA THR A 336 8.99 36.02 16.37
C THR A 336 9.01 35.62 17.85
N ILE A 337 9.03 34.32 18.16
CA ILE A 337 8.94 33.80 19.53
C ILE A 337 10.30 33.86 20.26
N LYS A 338 11.40 33.56 19.56
CA LYS A 338 12.73 33.32 20.16
C LYS A 338 13.80 34.32 19.73
N GLY A 339 13.48 35.25 18.83
CA GLY A 339 14.40 36.26 18.31
C GLY A 339 15.05 35.89 16.97
N PRO A 340 15.76 36.86 16.33
CA PRO A 340 16.21 36.76 14.94
C PRO A 340 17.26 35.67 14.69
N ASP A 341 18.05 35.32 15.72
CA ASP A 341 19.11 34.32 15.64
C ASP A 341 18.59 32.87 15.70
N ARG A 342 17.27 32.68 15.77
CA ARG A 342 16.59 31.37 15.81
C ARG A 342 15.53 31.30 14.69
N PRO A 343 15.34 30.15 14.04
CA PRO A 343 16.01 28.88 14.29
C PRO A 343 17.41 28.80 13.68
N VAL A 344 18.24 27.88 14.21
CA VAL A 344 19.58 27.60 13.65
C VAL A 344 19.45 26.76 12.39
N ASN A 345 18.58 25.75 12.41
CA ASN A 345 18.28 24.93 11.25
C ASN A 345 17.06 25.47 10.50
N SER A 346 17.14 25.51 9.16
CA SER A 346 16.00 25.88 8.33
C SER A 346 14.82 24.92 8.53
N GLU A 347 13.60 25.40 8.31
CA GLU A 347 12.38 24.60 8.42
C GLU A 347 12.44 23.34 7.54
N GLY A 348 12.99 23.40 6.33
CA GLY A 348 13.16 22.22 5.48
C GLY A 348 14.05 21.14 6.12
N SER A 349 15.16 21.53 6.75
CA SER A 349 16.05 20.62 7.46
C SER A 349 15.39 20.03 8.69
N ARG A 350 14.68 20.85 9.48
CA ARG A 350 13.96 20.41 10.69
C ARG A 350 12.84 19.44 10.34
N ALA A 351 12.05 19.74 9.31
CA ALA A 351 11.00 18.86 8.80
C ALA A 351 11.58 17.50 8.38
N ARG A 352 12.68 17.51 7.61
CA ARG A 352 13.34 16.28 7.16
C ARG A 352 13.85 15.42 8.32
N LEU A 353 14.45 16.03 9.33
CA LEU A 353 14.96 15.34 10.51
C LEU A 353 13.81 14.72 11.32
N LEU A 354 12.73 15.46 11.56
CA LEU A 354 11.54 14.93 12.22
C LEU A 354 10.93 13.76 11.44
N ALA A 355 10.85 13.89 10.12
CA ALA A 355 10.30 12.87 9.26
C ALA A 355 11.15 11.56 9.27
N ALA A 356 12.47 11.68 9.45
CA ALA A 356 13.36 10.53 9.57
C ALA A 356 13.21 9.74 10.89
N LEU A 357 12.57 10.33 11.92
CA LEU A 357 12.31 9.64 13.17
C LEU A 357 11.26 8.54 12.95
N GLY A 358 11.55 7.35 13.45
CA GLY A 358 10.67 6.18 13.28
C GLY A 358 9.32 6.32 13.97
N CYS A 359 9.23 7.11 15.04
CA CYS A 359 8.00 7.35 15.79
C CYS A 359 7.10 8.45 15.22
N VAL A 360 7.55 9.19 14.19
CA VAL A 360 6.78 10.27 13.57
C VAL A 360 6.15 9.74 12.29
N ASP A 361 4.82 9.86 12.17
CA ASP A 361 4.06 9.41 11.00
C ASP A 361 3.85 10.57 9.99
N HIS A 362 3.56 11.78 10.48
CA HIS A 362 3.39 12.98 9.66
C HIS A 362 3.99 14.23 10.31
N VAL A 363 4.46 15.16 9.48
CA VAL A 363 4.94 16.48 9.86
C VAL A 363 4.15 17.52 9.06
N VAL A 364 3.56 18.48 9.75
CA VAL A 364 2.85 19.62 9.15
C VAL A 364 3.42 20.92 9.69
N MET A 365 3.66 21.88 8.80
CA MET A 365 4.21 23.18 9.17
C MET A 365 3.10 24.19 9.46
N PHE A 366 3.33 25.07 10.42
CA PHE A 366 2.45 26.21 10.71
C PHE A 366 3.26 27.45 11.05
N SER A 367 2.71 28.63 10.76
CA SER A 367 3.38 29.93 10.98
C SER A 367 2.73 30.78 12.05
N GLU A 368 1.52 30.42 12.47
CA GLU A 368 0.78 31.07 13.52
C GLU A 368 1.51 30.99 14.88
N GLU A 369 1.14 31.88 15.80
CA GLU A 369 1.71 31.93 17.15
C GLU A 369 1.42 30.65 17.94
N THR A 370 0.26 30.05 17.70
CA THR A 370 -0.17 28.82 18.35
C THR A 370 -0.62 27.78 17.32
N PRO A 371 -0.54 26.48 17.63
CA PRO A 371 -0.98 25.41 16.74
C PRO A 371 -2.51 25.23 16.70
N TYR A 372 -3.28 26.17 17.26
CA TYR A 372 -4.72 26.03 17.45
C TYR A 372 -5.45 25.65 16.15
N ASN A 373 -5.16 26.34 15.05
CA ASN A 373 -5.79 26.07 13.76
C ASN A 373 -5.55 24.65 13.26
N LEU A 374 -4.33 24.12 13.43
CA LEU A 374 -4.03 22.73 13.09
C LEU A 374 -4.86 21.78 13.95
N ILE A 375 -4.92 22.03 15.26
CA ILE A 375 -5.64 21.16 16.21
C ILE A 375 -7.14 21.17 15.91
N ALA A 376 -7.74 22.35 15.74
CA ALA A 376 -9.16 22.52 15.42
C ALA A 376 -9.54 21.93 14.04
N THR A 377 -8.60 21.91 13.09
CA THR A 377 -8.83 21.31 11.77
C THR A 377 -8.71 19.79 11.81
N LEU A 378 -7.65 19.26 12.42
CA LEU A 378 -7.38 17.81 12.42
C LEU A 378 -8.19 17.06 13.50
N MET A 379 -8.57 17.75 14.57
CA MET A 379 -9.32 17.22 15.72
C MET A 379 -8.73 15.92 16.27
N PRO A 380 -7.46 15.89 16.72
CA PRO A 380 -6.80 14.65 17.12
C PRO A 380 -7.50 13.96 18.30
N ASP A 381 -7.42 12.64 18.37
CA ASP A 381 -7.95 11.84 19.48
C ASP A 381 -7.09 11.97 20.75
N VAL A 382 -5.81 12.29 20.58
CA VAL A 382 -4.88 12.61 21.66
C VAL A 382 -4.09 13.86 21.35
N LEU A 383 -4.13 14.83 22.25
CA LEU A 383 -3.24 15.99 22.25
C LEU A 383 -2.14 15.80 23.29
N ALA A 384 -0.91 15.59 22.83
CA ALA A 384 0.26 15.42 23.69
C ALA A 384 1.07 16.72 23.74
N LYS A 385 1.47 17.13 24.96
CA LYS A 385 2.38 18.26 25.18
C LYS A 385 3.55 17.84 26.07
N GLY A 386 4.76 18.20 25.66
CA GLY A 386 5.96 17.98 26.46
C GLY A 386 6.09 19.01 27.57
N GLY A 387 6.40 18.55 28.78
CA GLY A 387 6.56 19.36 29.99
C GLY A 387 5.53 19.02 31.06
N ASP A 388 5.56 19.80 32.13
CA ASP A 388 4.61 19.70 33.25
C ASP A 388 3.55 20.80 33.14
N TRP A 389 2.84 20.82 32.01
CA TRP A 389 1.80 21.83 31.76
C TRP A 389 0.47 21.36 32.37
N PRO A 390 -0.25 22.23 33.10
CA PRO A 390 -1.64 21.95 33.44
C PRO A 390 -2.46 21.74 32.15
N VAL A 391 -3.29 20.70 32.12
CA VAL A 391 -4.09 20.36 30.92
C VAL A 391 -4.93 21.54 30.42
N ALA A 392 -5.42 22.39 31.32
CA ALA A 392 -6.21 23.57 31.00
C ALA A 392 -5.42 24.67 30.26
N GLU A 393 -4.09 24.67 30.33
CA GLU A 393 -3.22 25.66 29.67
C GLU A 393 -2.73 25.18 28.29
N ILE A 394 -2.99 23.93 27.92
CA ILE A 394 -2.60 23.39 26.63
C ILE A 394 -3.55 23.92 25.55
N VAL A 395 -3.00 24.69 24.61
CA VAL A 395 -3.74 25.21 23.45
C VAL A 395 -4.45 24.07 22.72
N GLY A 396 -5.76 24.20 22.50
CA GLY A 396 -6.59 23.20 21.82
C GLY A 396 -7.16 22.11 22.74
N ALA A 397 -6.86 22.14 24.05
CA ALA A 397 -7.38 21.16 25.00
C ALA A 397 -8.91 21.18 25.12
N PRO A 398 -9.60 22.33 25.22
CA PRO A 398 -11.06 22.37 25.32
C PRO A 398 -11.76 21.70 24.13
N GLU A 399 -11.27 21.95 22.92
CA GLU A 399 -11.83 21.44 21.67
C GLU A 399 -11.66 19.92 21.57
N VAL A 400 -10.45 19.43 21.88
CA VAL A 400 -10.15 17.99 21.87
C VAL A 400 -10.98 17.25 22.91
N ILE A 401 -11.09 17.77 24.13
CA ILE A 401 -11.90 17.17 25.20
C ILE A 401 -13.40 17.17 24.83
N ALA A 402 -13.91 18.28 24.29
CA ALA A 402 -15.32 18.39 23.89
C ALA A 402 -15.68 17.40 22.76
N ALA A 403 -14.72 17.07 21.89
CA ALA A 403 -14.88 16.05 20.86
C ALA A 403 -14.67 14.60 21.37
N GLY A 404 -14.45 14.40 22.67
CA GLY A 404 -14.23 13.09 23.29
C GLY A 404 -12.79 12.58 23.24
N GLY A 405 -11.84 13.42 22.82
CA GLY A 405 -10.41 13.14 22.82
C GLY A 405 -9.76 13.31 24.19
N GLN A 406 -8.47 12.97 24.26
CA GLN A 406 -7.68 13.00 25.50
C GLN A 406 -6.54 14.02 25.39
N VAL A 407 -6.24 14.73 26.47
CA VAL A 407 -5.09 15.63 26.54
C VAL A 407 -4.11 15.08 27.57
N ILE A 408 -2.84 14.98 27.20
CA ILE A 408 -1.80 14.34 28.03
C ILE A 408 -0.57 15.27 28.09
N SER A 409 -0.09 15.51 29.31
CA SER A 409 1.22 16.12 29.54
C SER A 409 2.26 15.01 29.72
N ILE A 410 3.34 15.07 28.95
CA ILE A 410 4.42 14.08 28.98
C ILE A 410 5.64 14.75 29.65
N PRO A 411 6.13 14.23 30.79
CA PRO A 411 7.28 14.79 31.49
C PRO A 411 8.50 14.87 30.57
N LEU A 412 9.26 15.95 30.66
CA LEU A 412 10.52 16.09 29.92
C LEU A 412 11.64 15.33 30.63
N VAL A 413 12.56 14.78 29.84
CA VAL A 413 13.80 14.19 30.39
C VAL A 413 14.70 15.31 30.91
N GLU A 414 15.12 15.22 32.16
CA GLU A 414 16.03 16.19 32.79
C GLU A 414 17.36 16.32 32.02
N ASN A 415 17.96 17.53 32.04
CA ASN A 415 19.29 17.85 31.47
C ASN A 415 19.43 17.94 29.94
N PHE A 416 18.33 17.93 29.17
CA PHE A 416 18.38 18.10 27.71
C PHE A 416 17.55 19.29 27.23
N SER A 417 18.21 20.40 26.87
CA SER A 417 17.59 21.49 26.12
C SER A 417 18.51 22.01 25.01
N THR A 418 17.93 22.45 23.89
CA THR A 418 18.71 23.06 22.80
C THR A 418 19.55 24.25 23.26
N THR A 419 19.06 25.05 24.22
CA THR A 419 19.80 26.19 24.80
C THR A 419 21.03 25.72 25.55
N SER A 420 20.88 24.71 26.43
CA SER A 420 22.02 24.14 27.17
C SER A 420 23.08 23.49 26.29
N LEU A 421 22.67 22.92 25.15
CA LEU A 421 23.60 22.33 24.18
C LEU A 421 24.43 23.41 23.48
N ILE A 422 23.80 24.51 23.09
CA ILE A 422 24.47 25.64 22.45
C ILE A 422 25.42 26.34 23.42
N GLU A 423 25.00 26.54 24.67
CA GLU A 423 25.88 27.10 25.71
C GLU A 423 27.10 26.20 25.97
N LYS A 424 26.94 24.87 25.93
CA LYS A 424 28.09 23.94 26.02
C LYS A 424 29.03 24.07 24.82
N ILE A 425 28.50 24.18 23.61
CA ILE A 425 29.30 24.37 22.39
C ILE A 425 30.07 25.70 22.45
N GLN A 426 29.43 26.78 22.91
CA GLN A 426 30.04 28.11 23.03
C GLN A 426 31.05 28.24 24.18
N LYS A 427 31.00 27.37 25.19
CA LYS A 427 31.92 27.36 26.35
C LYS A 427 33.18 26.50 26.14
N THR A 428 33.32 25.85 24.99
CA THR A 428 34.49 25.03 24.69
C THR A 428 35.51 25.89 23.92
N ASP A 429 36.36 26.61 24.66
CA ASP A 429 37.64 27.15 24.16
C ASP A 429 38.72 26.07 24.15
#